data_AF-A0A0N6ZL36-F1
#
_entry.id   AF-A0A0N6ZL36-F1
#
_cell.length_a   1.000
_cell.length_b   1.000
_cell.length_c   1.000
_cell.angle_alpha   90.00
_cell.angle_beta   90.00
_cell.angle_gamma   90.00
#
_symmetry.space_group_name_H-M   'P 1'
#
loop_
_entity.id
_entity.type
_entity.pdbx_description
1 polymer ?
#
loop_
_entity_poly.entity_id
_entity_poly.type
_entity_poly.pdbx_seq_one_letter_code
_entity_poly.pdbx_strand_id
1 'polypeptide(L)'
;MNLTVLQDLRAALAELHAYEARLTARDATPQLLRELDQGLTLARRLVAAVGNLPVTGCRAHPDGPVDHEAGGCLLCNTRRRATTALPPADIAVETVLAAIEEHGHEAAVHRYGPRPVTRALAAAGRHTTSNLPPEYRQEATGD
;
A
#
# COMPACT_ATOMS: atom_id res chain seq x y z
N MET A 1 -6.58 29.91 -3.33
CA MET A 1 -7.39 28.73 -3.69
C MET A 1 -7.58 28.75 -5.20
N ASN A 2 -7.11 27.73 -5.92
CA ASN A 2 -7.08 27.73 -7.38
C ASN A 2 -8.44 27.26 -7.94
N LEU A 3 -9.17 28.17 -8.59
CA LEU A 3 -10.54 27.92 -9.10
C LEU A 3 -10.59 26.77 -10.10
N THR A 4 -9.51 26.56 -10.87
CA THR A 4 -9.40 25.47 -11.84
C THR A 4 -9.39 24.10 -11.14
N VAL A 5 -8.65 23.97 -10.04
CA VAL A 5 -8.55 22.70 -9.30
C VAL A 5 -9.90 22.28 -8.69
N LEU A 6 -10.73 23.24 -8.28
CA LEU A 6 -12.08 22.97 -7.78
C LEU A 6 -13.04 22.54 -8.90
N GLN A 7 -12.90 23.12 -10.09
CA GLN A 7 -13.68 22.71 -11.27
C GLN A 7 -13.30 21.29 -11.70
N ASP A 8 -12.01 20.98 -11.74
CA ASP A 8 -11.51 19.65 -12.05
C ASP A 8 -11.96 18.63 -11.00
N LEU A 9 -11.94 18.99 -9.71
CA LEU A 9 -12.42 18.12 -8.64
C LEU A 9 -13.93 17.83 -8.80
N ARG A 10 -14.71 18.87 -9.12
CA ARG A 10 -16.15 18.71 -9.36
C ARG A 10 -16.42 17.79 -10.55
N ALA A 11 -15.65 17.91 -11.64
CA ALA A 11 -15.77 17.03 -12.80
C ALA A 11 -15.44 15.56 -12.44
N ALA A 12 -14.32 15.33 -11.75
CA ALA A 12 -13.91 13.98 -11.33
C ALA A 12 -14.95 13.32 -10.40
N LEU A 13 -15.54 14.07 -9.47
CA LEU A 13 -16.59 13.56 -8.60
C LEU A 13 -17.89 13.24 -9.35
N ALA A 14 -18.25 14.04 -10.37
CA ALA A 14 -19.42 13.76 -11.20
C ALA A 14 -19.25 12.48 -12.04
N GLU A 15 -18.05 12.25 -12.58
CA GLU A 15 -17.71 11.00 -13.27
C GLU A 15 -17.78 9.80 -12.34
N LEU A 16 -17.21 9.91 -11.13
CA LEU A 16 -17.30 8.87 -10.10
C LEU A 16 -18.75 8.51 -9.75
N HIS A 17 -19.63 9.50 -9.62
CA HIS A 17 -21.05 9.27 -9.35
C HIS A 17 -21.75 8.52 -10.49
N ALA A 18 -21.36 8.75 -11.75
CA ALA A 18 -21.94 8.03 -12.89
C ALA A 18 -21.68 6.52 -12.86
N TYR A 19 -20.65 6.07 -12.13
CA TYR A 19 -20.36 4.65 -11.95
C TYR A 19 -21.27 3.96 -10.92
N GLU A 20 -21.97 4.71 -10.06
CA GLU A 20 -22.86 4.14 -9.03
C GLU A 20 -23.95 3.26 -9.64
N ALA A 21 -24.56 3.70 -10.75
CA ALA A 21 -25.57 2.94 -11.47
C ALA A 21 -25.03 1.67 -12.17
N ARG A 22 -23.69 1.58 -12.34
CA ARG A 22 -22.99 0.49 -13.04
C ARG A 22 -22.24 -0.46 -12.12
N LEU A 23 -22.18 -0.15 -10.83
CA LEU A 23 -21.50 -0.95 -9.82
C LEU A 23 -22.42 -2.04 -9.26
N THR A 24 -22.89 -2.91 -10.15
CA THR A 24 -23.47 -4.20 -9.73
C THR A 24 -22.39 -5.27 -9.75
N ALA A 25 -22.52 -6.30 -8.90
CA ALA A 25 -21.58 -7.44 -8.88
C ALA A 25 -21.46 -8.15 -10.25
N ARG A 26 -22.42 -7.94 -11.15
CA ARG A 26 -22.46 -8.52 -12.50
C ARG A 26 -21.73 -7.65 -13.54
N ASP A 27 -21.65 -6.34 -13.31
CA ASP A 27 -21.13 -5.35 -14.25
C ASP A 27 -19.73 -4.84 -13.86
N ALA A 28 -19.23 -5.24 -12.68
CA ALA A 28 -17.89 -4.95 -12.15
C ALA A 28 -16.77 -5.66 -12.92
N THR A 29 -16.60 -5.34 -14.20
CA THR A 29 -15.51 -5.86 -15.02
C THR A 29 -14.14 -5.33 -14.52
N PRO A 30 -13.03 -6.06 -14.74
CA PRO A 30 -11.69 -5.58 -14.37
C PRO A 30 -11.32 -4.23 -15.00
N GLN A 31 -11.83 -3.95 -16.20
CA GLN A 31 -11.65 -2.66 -16.87
C GLN A 31 -12.37 -1.54 -16.12
N LEU A 32 -13.63 -1.78 -15.75
CA LEU A 32 -14.41 -0.83 -14.97
C LEU A 32 -13.76 -0.52 -13.61
N LEU A 33 -13.24 -1.54 -12.93
CA LEU A 33 -12.55 -1.37 -11.66
C LEU A 33 -11.25 -0.54 -11.80
N ARG A 34 -10.52 -0.68 -12.90
CA ARG A 34 -9.34 0.16 -13.20
C ARG A 34 -9.72 1.61 -13.47
N GLU A 35 -10.79 1.85 -14.22
CA GLU A 35 -11.28 3.22 -14.47
C GLU A 35 -11.73 3.91 -13.17
N LEU A 36 -12.42 3.17 -12.29
CA LEU A 36 -12.80 3.64 -10.96
C LEU A 36 -11.58 3.98 -10.09
N ASP A 37 -10.56 3.12 -10.06
CA ASP A 37 -9.32 3.36 -9.33
C ASP A 37 -8.60 4.63 -9.82
N GLN A 38 -8.56 4.83 -11.14
CA GLN A 38 -8.00 6.04 -11.76
C GLN A 38 -8.78 7.29 -11.35
N GLY A 39 -10.12 7.26 -11.41
CA GLY A 39 -10.98 8.37 -11.01
C GLY A 39 -10.82 8.72 -9.52
N LEU A 40 -10.77 7.71 -8.64
CA LEU A 40 -10.53 7.90 -7.21
C LEU A 40 -9.15 8.48 -6.92
N THR A 41 -8.12 8.02 -7.65
CA THR A 41 -6.75 8.55 -7.55
C THR A 41 -6.69 10.01 -7.98
N LEU A 42 -7.34 10.37 -9.09
CA LEU A 42 -7.42 11.75 -9.57
C LEU A 42 -8.12 12.66 -8.55
N ALA A 43 -9.31 12.26 -8.06
CA ALA A 43 -10.06 13.01 -7.07
C ALA A 43 -9.24 13.25 -5.79
N ARG A 44 -8.53 12.24 -5.28
CA ARG A 44 -7.65 12.37 -4.10
C ARG A 44 -6.50 13.36 -4.34
N ARG A 45 -5.89 13.34 -5.52
CA ARG A 45 -4.82 14.29 -5.88
C ARG A 45 -5.35 15.73 -5.93
N LEU A 46 -6.52 15.94 -6.53
CA LEU A 46 -7.14 17.25 -6.61
C LEU A 46 -7.53 17.78 -5.23
N VAL A 47 -8.10 16.93 -4.35
CA VAL A 47 -8.35 17.29 -2.95
C VAL A 47 -7.05 17.67 -2.23
N ALA A 48 -5.96 16.94 -2.43
CA ALA A 48 -4.66 17.29 -1.85
C ALA A 48 -4.11 18.61 -2.41
N ALA A 49 -4.35 18.93 -3.69
CA ALA A 49 -3.92 20.18 -4.30
C ALA A 49 -4.74 21.41 -3.84
N VAL A 50 -6.01 21.22 -3.47
CA VAL A 50 -6.84 22.26 -2.83
C VAL A 50 -6.56 22.34 -1.34
N GLY A 51 -6.24 21.21 -0.72
CA GLY A 51 -5.93 21.10 0.68
C GLY A 51 -4.64 21.82 1.01
N ASN A 52 -4.76 22.97 1.67
CA ASN A 52 -3.76 23.39 2.66
C ASN A 52 -3.80 22.38 3.82
N LEU A 53 -3.46 21.12 3.52
CA LEU A 53 -3.40 20.05 4.51
C LEU A 53 -2.44 20.54 5.58
N PRO A 54 -2.87 20.56 6.85
CA PRO A 54 -2.01 21.04 7.91
C PRO A 54 -0.75 20.19 7.89
N VAL A 55 0.38 20.85 7.63
CA VAL A 55 1.70 20.26 7.75
C VAL A 55 2.14 20.40 9.20
N THR A 56 2.89 19.41 9.67
CA THR A 56 3.25 19.34 11.08
C THR A 56 4.42 20.23 11.45
N GLY A 57 5.20 20.69 10.47
CA GLY A 57 6.44 21.43 10.72
C GLY A 57 7.44 20.62 11.53
N CYS A 58 7.35 19.28 11.50
CA CYS A 58 8.17 18.46 12.37
C CYS A 58 9.63 18.48 11.86
N ARG A 59 10.60 18.47 12.78
CA ARG A 59 12.03 18.64 12.41
C ARG A 59 12.53 17.61 11.40
N ALA A 60 11.98 16.39 11.40
CA ALA A 60 12.36 15.33 10.48
C ALA A 60 11.58 15.35 9.15
N HIS A 61 10.35 15.89 9.17
CA HIS A 61 9.46 15.97 8.02
C HIS A 61 8.72 17.32 8.09
N PRO A 62 9.35 18.41 7.63
CA PRO A 62 8.78 19.76 7.72
C PRO A 62 7.40 19.84 7.06
N ASP A 63 7.29 19.22 5.88
CA ASP A 63 6.05 19.12 5.10
C ASP A 63 5.27 17.82 5.40
N GLY A 64 5.60 17.15 6.50
CA GLY A 64 4.99 15.88 6.87
C GLY A 64 3.52 16.07 7.26
N PRO A 65 2.61 15.19 6.79
CA PRO A 65 1.19 15.30 7.08
C PRO A 65 0.89 15.09 8.58
N VAL A 66 -0.19 15.73 9.05
CA VAL A 66 -0.72 15.51 10.41
C VAL A 66 -1.33 14.11 10.53
N ASP A 67 -0.96 13.39 11.59
CA ASP A 67 -1.68 12.22 12.08
C ASP A 67 -2.94 12.68 12.81
N HIS A 68 -4.12 12.46 12.22
CA HIS A 68 -5.38 12.85 12.83
C HIS A 68 -5.82 11.95 13.99
N GLU A 69 -5.23 10.77 14.16
CA GLU A 69 -5.55 9.86 15.27
C GLU A 69 -4.71 10.18 16.51
N ALA A 70 -3.40 10.39 16.34
CA ALA A 70 -2.46 10.54 17.44
C ALA A 70 -1.90 11.97 17.59
N GLY A 71 -2.21 12.87 16.65
CA GLY A 71 -1.60 14.20 16.56
C GLY A 71 -0.13 14.14 16.12
N GLY A 72 0.41 15.26 15.63
CA GLY A 72 1.81 15.34 15.18
C GLY A 72 2.05 14.66 13.82
N CYS A 73 3.32 14.36 13.49
CA CYS A 73 3.70 13.86 12.16
C CYS A 73 3.29 12.41 11.93
N LEU A 74 2.44 12.17 10.92
CA LEU A 74 2.01 10.84 10.49
C LEU A 74 3.19 9.93 10.18
N LEU A 75 4.25 10.42 9.54
CA LEU A 75 5.41 9.61 9.21
C LEU A 75 6.19 9.18 10.47
N CYS A 76 6.35 10.09 11.43
CA CYS A 76 6.99 9.78 12.71
C CYS A 76 6.16 8.80 13.53
N ASN A 77 4.84 8.99 13.58
CA ASN A 77 3.94 8.10 14.28
C ASN A 77 3.84 6.74 13.60
N THR A 78 3.86 6.69 12.26
CA THR A 78 3.89 5.43 11.50
C THR A 78 5.16 4.65 11.80
N ARG A 79 6.32 5.32 11.80
CA ARG A 79 7.60 4.70 12.20
C ARG A 79 7.53 4.19 13.64
N ARG A 80 6.98 4.98 14.57
CA ARG A 80 6.80 4.58 15.97
C ARG A 80 5.90 3.35 16.09
N ARG A 81 4.74 3.34 15.41
CA ARG A 81 3.80 2.20 15.39
C ARG A 81 4.47 0.95 14.82
N ALA A 82 5.31 1.09 13.79
CA ALA A 82 6.09 -0.02 13.25
C ALA A 82 7.11 -0.56 14.27
N THR A 83 7.75 0.30 15.05
CA THR A 83 8.71 -0.11 16.10
C THR A 83 8.04 -0.67 17.36
N THR A 84 6.83 -0.23 17.70
CA THR A 84 6.09 -0.64 18.91
C THR A 84 5.17 -1.83 18.65
N ALA A 85 4.94 -2.19 17.38
CA ALA A 85 4.31 -3.47 17.07
C ALA A 85 5.18 -4.57 17.69
N LEU A 86 4.65 -5.26 18.72
CA LEU A 86 5.30 -6.46 19.25
C LEU A 86 5.69 -7.33 18.04
N PRO A 87 6.96 -7.79 17.96
CA PRO A 87 7.28 -8.80 16.97
C PRO A 87 6.28 -9.94 17.18
N PRO A 88 5.63 -10.46 16.11
CA PRO A 88 4.88 -11.69 16.25
C PRO A 88 5.82 -12.69 16.92
N ALA A 89 5.32 -13.46 17.89
CA ALA A 89 6.09 -14.52 18.55
C ALA A 89 6.94 -15.21 17.48
N ASP A 90 8.25 -15.32 17.73
CA ASP A 90 9.25 -15.58 16.69
C ASP A 90 9.10 -17.01 16.15
N ILE A 91 8.08 -17.20 15.31
CA ILE A 91 7.81 -18.43 14.58
C ILE A 91 8.83 -18.46 13.45
N ALA A 92 9.63 -19.52 13.43
CA ALA A 92 10.63 -19.73 12.40
C ALA A 92 9.99 -19.66 11.01
N VAL A 93 10.64 -18.96 10.08
CA VAL A 93 10.15 -18.78 8.70
C VAL A 93 9.93 -20.12 8.03
N GLU A 94 10.82 -21.07 8.30
CA GLU A 94 10.81 -22.43 7.79
C GLU A 94 9.56 -23.19 8.24
N THR A 95 9.12 -23.00 9.49
CA THR A 95 7.89 -23.61 10.01
C THR A 95 6.65 -23.10 9.29
N VAL A 96 6.62 -21.81 8.95
CA VAL A 96 5.49 -21.21 8.23
C VAL A 96 5.49 -21.65 6.76
N LEU A 97 6.65 -21.70 6.11
CA LEU A 97 6.79 -22.18 4.73
C LEU A 97 6.37 -23.64 4.59
N ALA A 98 6.85 -24.51 5.48
CA ALA A 98 6.46 -25.92 5.50
C ALA A 98 4.93 -26.08 5.65
N ALA A 99 4.30 -25.29 6.51
CA ALA A 99 2.85 -25.34 6.68
C ALA A 99 2.07 -24.78 5.47
N ILE A 100 2.63 -23.81 4.73
CA ILE A 100 2.03 -23.32 3.47
C ILE A 100 2.09 -24.43 2.40
N GLU A 101 3.22 -25.13 2.30
CA GLU A 101 3.39 -26.24 1.37
C GLU A 101 2.48 -27.42 1.73
N GLU A 102 2.37 -27.76 3.02
CA GLU A 102 1.63 -28.93 3.49
C GLU A 102 0.10 -28.72 3.55
N HIS A 103 -0.35 -27.51 3.91
CA HIS A 103 -1.76 -27.24 4.21
C HIS A 103 -2.36 -26.10 3.40
N GLY A 104 -1.56 -25.41 2.60
CA GLY A 104 -2.00 -24.26 1.80
C GLY A 104 -1.97 -22.93 2.54
N HIS A 105 -2.00 -21.85 1.77
CA HIS A 105 -1.86 -20.47 2.25
C HIS A 105 -2.93 -20.07 3.28
N GLU A 106 -4.19 -20.37 3.01
CA GLU A 106 -5.32 -19.98 3.86
C GLU A 106 -5.25 -20.65 5.24
N ALA A 107 -4.93 -21.94 5.29
CA ALA A 107 -4.74 -22.68 6.53
C ALA A 107 -3.55 -22.15 7.35
N ALA A 108 -2.46 -21.78 6.68
CA ALA A 108 -1.31 -21.16 7.32
C ALA A 108 -1.63 -19.76 7.90
N VAL A 109 -2.43 -18.94 7.19
CA VAL A 109 -2.90 -17.64 7.69
C VAL A 109 -3.80 -17.80 8.90
N HIS A 110 -4.70 -18.78 8.89
CA HIS A 110 -5.55 -19.08 10.04
C HIS A 110 -4.73 -19.53 11.26
N ARG A 111 -3.67 -20.32 11.05
CA ARG A 111 -2.85 -20.91 12.11
C ARG A 111 -1.81 -19.96 12.71
N TYR A 112 -1.11 -19.20 11.88
CA TYR A 112 0.02 -18.35 12.29
C TYR A 112 -0.29 -16.86 12.18
N GLY A 113 -1.40 -16.49 11.57
CA GLY A 113 -1.76 -15.12 11.28
C GLY A 113 -1.14 -14.60 9.97
N PRO A 114 -1.66 -13.49 9.44
CA PRO A 114 -1.25 -12.95 8.15
C PRO A 114 0.21 -12.45 8.17
N ARG A 115 0.68 -11.87 9.28
CA ARG A 115 2.02 -11.27 9.37
C ARG A 115 3.16 -12.29 9.24
N PRO A 116 3.18 -13.41 9.99
CA PRO A 116 4.20 -14.45 9.80
C PRO A 116 4.19 -15.05 8.39
N VAL A 117 3.01 -15.27 7.81
CA VAL A 117 2.88 -15.79 6.44
C VAL A 117 3.47 -14.82 5.41
N THR A 118 3.13 -13.53 5.48
CA THR A 118 3.73 -12.52 4.58
C THR A 118 5.24 -12.40 4.76
N ARG A 119 5.75 -12.44 6.00
CA ARG A 119 7.20 -12.41 6.29
C ARG A 119 7.91 -13.62 5.66
N ALA A 120 7.34 -14.81 5.81
CA ALA A 120 7.90 -16.05 5.30
C ALA A 120 7.95 -16.08 3.77
N LEU A 121 6.86 -15.71 3.10
CA LEU A 121 6.80 -15.59 1.64
C LEU A 121 7.76 -14.52 1.10
N ALA A 122 7.85 -13.38 1.77
CA ALA A 122 8.79 -12.32 1.40
C ALA A 122 10.25 -12.76 1.59
N ALA A 123 10.55 -13.59 2.59
CA ALA A 123 11.88 -14.18 2.77
C ALA A 123 12.20 -15.17 1.65
N ALA A 124 11.28 -16.10 1.33
CA ALA A 124 11.44 -17.05 0.24
C ALA A 124 11.67 -16.36 -1.12
N GLY A 125 10.91 -15.30 -1.42
CA GLY A 125 11.07 -14.49 -2.65
C GLY A 125 12.37 -13.69 -2.73
N ARG A 126 13.07 -13.44 -1.63
CA ARG A 126 14.42 -12.84 -1.63
C ARG A 126 15.51 -13.88 -1.92
N HIS A 127 15.31 -15.13 -1.50
CA HIS A 127 16.26 -16.21 -1.77
C HIS A 127 16.24 -16.69 -3.23
N THR A 128 15.14 -16.48 -3.97
CA THR A 128 15.07 -16.77 -5.41
C THR A 128 15.91 -15.81 -6.25
N THR A 129 16.13 -14.58 -5.79
CA THR A 129 17.02 -13.61 -6.47
C THR A 129 18.50 -13.73 -6.07
N SER A 130 18.79 -14.33 -4.91
CA SER A 130 20.19 -14.55 -4.46
C SER A 130 20.85 -15.80 -5.06
N ASN A 131 20.08 -16.71 -5.65
CA ASN A 131 20.58 -17.95 -6.28
C ASN A 131 20.60 -17.91 -7.82
N LEU A 132 20.48 -16.72 -8.43
CA LEU A 132 20.73 -16.61 -9.87
C LEU A 132 22.20 -16.95 -10.15
N PRO A 133 22.48 -17.94 -11.01
CA PRO A 133 23.84 -18.27 -11.38
C PRO A 133 24.50 -17.05 -12.07
N PRO A 134 25.83 -16.91 -11.96
CA PRO A 134 26.55 -15.66 -12.27
C PRO A 134 26.30 -15.16 -13.70
N GLU A 135 25.89 -16.01 -14.63
CA GLU A 135 25.52 -15.64 -16.00
C GLU A 135 24.31 -14.68 -16.13
N TYR A 136 23.49 -14.50 -15.09
CA TYR A 136 22.36 -13.54 -15.10
C TYR A 136 22.63 -12.26 -14.32
N ARG A 137 23.86 -12.08 -13.78
CA ARG A 137 24.29 -10.83 -13.14
C ARG A 137 24.75 -9.84 -14.21
N GLN A 138 23.84 -9.40 -15.07
CA GLN A 138 24.15 -8.42 -16.12
C GLN A 138 24.75 -7.15 -15.52
N GLU A 139 25.87 -6.77 -16.12
CA GLU A 139 26.76 -5.68 -15.79
C GLU A 139 26.05 -4.34 -15.96
N ALA A 140 25.78 -3.65 -14.85
CA ALA A 140 25.57 -2.21 -14.87
C ALA A 140 26.94 -1.52 -14.82
N THR A 141 27.68 -1.60 -15.92
CA THR A 141 28.85 -0.75 -16.21
C THR A 141 28.79 -0.32 -17.67
N GLY A 142 28.81 1.00 -17.87
CA GLY A 142 28.78 1.70 -19.16
C GLY A 142 27.51 2.55 -19.26
N ASP A 143 27.55 3.88 -19.19
CA ASP A 143 28.60 4.85 -19.52
C ASP A 143 28.41 6.12 -18.67
#